data_AF-G1XCA6-F1
#
_entry.id   AF-G1XCA6-F1
#
_cell.length_a   1.000
_cell.length_b   1.000
_cell.length_c   1.000
_cell.angle_alpha   90.00
_cell.angle_beta   90.00
_cell.angle_gamma   90.00
#
_symmetry.space_group_name_H-M   'P 1'
#
loop_
_entity.id
_entity.type
_entity.pdbx_description
1 polymer ?
#
loop_
_entity_poly.entity_id
_entity_poly.type
_entity_poly.pdbx_seq_one_letter_code
_entity_poly.pdbx_strand_id
1 'polypeptide(L)'
;MLSVKPLVVNIVSWVLAAIATGFVILRFYMRNRNARFEGYKLRNCRWRASDWIISITIFFIYLANLSDTITVVMENGLDDMNLIPDVNDPRSAYHVMSPGPLKALLKILFASLFPYYLSWWGVKIYLIVLYYKLVPQSALPKHRIALHCLAVLTVTAGITMVAANLFWCHPIGLNWDLYPTKEKNCLAYFSRGAFVVTVSLHCSTEVLSMF
;
A
#
# COMPACT_ATOMS: atom_id res chain seq x y z
N MET A 1 -5.19 -24.93 -12.39
CA MET A 1 -5.41 -23.65 -11.69
C MET A 1 -5.89 -22.64 -12.72
N LEU A 2 -7.05 -22.01 -12.54
CA LEU A 2 -7.45 -20.90 -13.41
C LEU A 2 -6.49 -19.73 -13.17
N SER A 3 -5.63 -19.45 -14.16
CA SER A 3 -4.77 -18.28 -14.12
C SER A 3 -5.65 -17.04 -14.33
N VAL A 4 -5.83 -16.24 -13.28
CA VAL A 4 -6.54 -14.96 -13.38
C VAL A 4 -5.63 -14.01 -14.14
N LYS A 5 -6.10 -13.50 -15.28
CA LYS A 5 -5.31 -12.58 -16.10
C LYS A 5 -5.01 -11.28 -15.32
N PRO A 6 -3.77 -10.75 -15.35
CA PRO A 6 -3.40 -9.51 -14.68
C PRO A 6 -4.32 -8.32 -15.01
N LEU A 7 -4.82 -8.26 -16.26
CA LEU A 7 -5.81 -7.27 -16.70
C LEU A 7 -7.11 -7.31 -15.87
N VAL A 8 -7.62 -8.51 -15.55
CA VAL A 8 -8.84 -8.68 -14.77
C VAL A 8 -8.63 -8.17 -13.35
N VAL A 9 -7.48 -8.48 -12.74
CA VAL A 9 -7.11 -7.99 -11.41
C VAL A 9 -7.04 -6.46 -11.40
N ASN A 10 -6.41 -5.85 -12.40
CA ASN A 10 -6.31 -4.40 -12.51
C ASN A 10 -7.69 -3.72 -12.63
N ILE A 11 -8.59 -4.25 -13.47
CA ILE A 11 -9.97 -3.73 -13.59
C ILE A 11 -10.69 -3.78 -12.24
N VAL A 12 -10.59 -4.90 -11.53
CA VAL A 12 -11.20 -5.05 -10.20
C VAL A 12 -10.63 -4.02 -9.22
N SER A 13 -9.31 -3.82 -9.20
CA SER A 13 -8.65 -2.83 -8.33
C SER A 13 -9.16 -1.40 -8.58
N TRP A 14 -9.37 -1.00 -9.83
CA TRP A 14 -9.95 0.31 -10.17
C TRP A 14 -11.40 0.46 -9.71
N VAL A 15 -12.21 -0.59 -9.88
CA VAL A 15 -13.60 -0.60 -9.40
C VAL A 15 -13.65 -0.45 -7.88
N LEU A 16 -12.82 -1.20 -7.15
CA LEU A 16 -12.74 -1.10 -5.69
C LEU A 16 -12.26 0.28 -5.23
N ALA A 17 -11.29 0.88 -5.91
CA ALA A 17 -10.85 2.24 -5.62
C ALA A 17 -11.96 3.28 -5.87
N ALA A 18 -12.73 3.15 -6.95
CA ALA A 18 -13.86 4.04 -7.22
C ALA A 18 -14.94 3.93 -6.12
N ILE A 19 -15.25 2.71 -5.67
CA ILE A 19 -16.19 2.47 -4.56
C ILE A 19 -15.67 3.13 -3.27
N ALA A 20 -14.39 2.91 -2.93
CA ALA A 20 -13.76 3.52 -1.76
C ALA A 20 -13.80 5.05 -1.80
N THR A 21 -13.50 5.65 -2.96
CA THR A 21 -13.60 7.09 -3.18
C THR A 21 -15.03 7.59 -2.99
N GLY A 22 -16.03 6.84 -3.47
CA GLY A 22 -17.45 7.14 -3.23
C GLY A 22 -17.79 7.28 -1.75
N PHE A 23 -17.34 6.34 -0.91
CA PHE A 23 -17.54 6.41 0.55
C PHE A 23 -16.83 7.62 1.18
N VAL A 24 -15.64 7.96 0.73
CA VAL A 24 -14.88 9.11 1.24
C VAL A 24 -15.57 10.43 0.85
N ILE A 25 -16.04 10.56 -0.40
CA ILE A 25 -16.82 11.72 -0.85
C ILE A 25 -18.11 11.83 -0.05
N LEU A 26 -18.85 10.73 0.13
CA LEU A 26 -20.07 10.70 0.93
C LEU A 26 -19.82 11.16 2.37
N ARG A 27 -18.72 10.75 2.99
CA ARG A 27 -18.30 11.23 4.32
C ARG A 27 -18.10 12.75 4.33
N PHE A 28 -17.37 13.30 3.36
CA PHE A 28 -17.16 14.74 3.28
C PHE A 28 -18.47 15.50 3.05
N TYR A 29 -19.35 14.96 2.20
CA TYR A 29 -20.67 15.50 1.94
C TYR A 29 -21.56 15.51 3.19
N MET A 30 -21.71 14.38 3.88
CA MET A 30 -22.51 14.29 5.11
C MET A 30 -22.01 15.25 6.18
N ARG A 31 -20.69 15.38 6.33
CA ARG A 31 -20.11 16.32 7.28
C ARG A 31 -20.43 17.77 6.93
N ASN A 32 -20.27 18.15 5.66
CA ASN A 32 -20.57 19.50 5.20
C ASN A 32 -22.07 19.82 5.35
N ARG A 33 -22.93 18.83 5.09
CA ARG A 33 -24.38 18.93 5.28
C ARG A 33 -24.73 19.14 6.75
N ASN A 34 -24.23 18.30 7.66
CA ASN A 34 -24.49 18.43 9.11
C ASN A 34 -24.01 19.78 9.66
N ALA A 35 -22.83 20.26 9.21
CA ALA A 35 -22.32 21.56 9.61
C ALA A 35 -23.21 22.75 9.20
N ARG A 36 -23.97 22.63 8.09
CA ARG A 36 -24.96 23.65 7.70
C ARG A 36 -26.21 23.64 8.59
N PHE A 37 -26.67 22.48 9.05
CA PHE A 37 -27.90 22.37 9.86
C PHE A 37 -27.71 22.85 11.30
N GLU A 38 -26.51 22.73 11.87
CA GLU A 38 -26.25 23.15 13.26
C GLU A 38 -26.05 24.68 13.44
N GLY A 39 -26.31 25.51 12.42
CA GLY A 39 -26.25 26.98 12.53
C GLY A 39 -24.85 27.54 12.82
N TYR A 40 -23.80 26.71 12.79
CA TYR A 40 -22.43 27.15 12.94
C TYR A 40 -22.00 27.90 11.68
N LYS A 41 -21.95 29.24 11.80
CA LYS A 41 -21.26 30.20 10.91
C LYS A 41 -20.06 29.53 10.25
N LEU A 42 -20.02 29.50 8.90
CA LEU A 42 -18.97 28.90 8.03
C LEU A 42 -17.58 29.00 8.69
N ARG A 43 -17.27 28.05 9.57
CA ARG A 43 -16.03 28.08 10.31
C ARG A 43 -15.06 27.46 9.33
N ASN A 44 -14.17 28.29 8.76
CA ASN A 44 -13.08 27.94 7.83
C ASN A 44 -12.88 26.43 7.78
N CYS A 45 -13.06 25.80 6.61
CA CYS A 45 -12.84 24.36 6.37
C CYS A 45 -11.52 23.91 6.97
N ARG A 46 -11.52 23.61 8.27
CA ARG A 46 -10.33 23.25 9.02
C ARG A 46 -10.28 21.74 8.94
N TRP A 47 -9.50 21.27 7.97
CA TRP A 47 -9.23 19.86 7.76
C TRP A 47 -8.80 19.24 9.08
N ARG A 48 -9.51 18.19 9.50
CA ARG A 48 -9.13 17.41 10.68
C ARG A 48 -8.00 16.46 10.26
N ALA A 49 -7.15 16.05 11.20
CA ALA A 49 -6.10 15.05 10.92
C ALA A 49 -6.67 13.77 10.27
N SER A 50 -7.86 13.34 10.71
CA SER A 50 -8.61 12.22 10.11
C SER A 50 -8.92 12.40 8.62
N ASP A 51 -9.13 13.63 8.15
CA ASP A 51 -9.41 13.91 6.74
C ASP A 51 -8.14 13.83 5.91
N TRP A 52 -7.04 14.39 6.43
CA TRP A 52 -5.73 14.30 5.80
C TRP A 52 -5.30 12.85 5.63
N ILE A 53 -5.45 12.04 6.69
CA ILE A 53 -5.07 10.62 6.66
C ILE A 53 -5.84 9.87 5.56
N ILE A 54 -7.17 10.02 5.48
CA ILE A 54 -7.96 9.30 4.47
C ILE A 54 -7.70 9.82 3.06
N SER A 55 -7.53 11.12 2.88
CA SER A 55 -7.22 11.71 1.57
C SER A 55 -5.85 11.26 1.05
N ILE A 56 -4.83 11.26 1.91
CA ILE A 56 -3.50 10.73 1.58
C ILE A 56 -3.57 9.24 1.27
N THR A 57 -4.35 8.47 2.04
CA THR A 57 -4.52 7.03 1.81
C THR A 57 -5.16 6.76 0.44
N ILE A 58 -6.24 7.46 0.08
CA ILE A 58 -6.88 7.35 -1.24
C ILE A 58 -5.91 7.74 -2.35
N PHE A 59 -5.15 8.82 -2.17
CA PHE A 59 -4.12 9.21 -3.14
C PHE A 59 -3.10 8.09 -3.40
N PHE A 60 -2.63 7.42 -2.34
CA PHE A 60 -1.74 6.28 -2.49
C PHE A 60 -2.41 5.06 -3.15
N ILE A 61 -3.69 4.80 -2.90
CA ILE A 61 -4.45 3.76 -3.62
C ILE A 61 -4.44 4.04 -5.13
N TYR A 62 -4.69 5.29 -5.54
CA TYR A 62 -4.64 5.66 -6.96
C TYR A 62 -3.24 5.54 -7.55
N LEU A 63 -2.19 5.95 -6.83
CA LEU A 63 -0.81 5.76 -7.28
C LEU A 63 -0.44 4.28 -7.45
N ALA A 64 -0.92 3.40 -6.55
CA ALA A 64 -0.73 1.96 -6.67
C ALA A 64 -1.42 1.42 -7.93
N ASN A 65 -2.71 1.73 -8.12
CA ASN A 65 -3.47 1.30 -9.30
C ASN A 65 -2.89 1.83 -10.62
N LEU A 66 -2.39 3.06 -10.64
CA LEU A 66 -1.68 3.61 -11.79
C LEU A 66 -0.42 2.82 -12.11
N SER A 67 0.37 2.49 -11.09
CA SER A 67 1.60 1.70 -11.25
C SER A 67 1.30 0.28 -11.76
N ASP A 68 0.25 -0.35 -11.24
CA ASP A 68 -0.22 -1.66 -11.70
C ASP A 68 -0.72 -1.59 -13.16
N THR A 69 -1.43 -0.52 -13.53
CA THR A 69 -1.88 -0.31 -14.91
C THR A 69 -0.71 -0.17 -15.87
N ILE A 70 0.32 0.60 -15.50
CA ILE A 70 1.53 0.74 -16.32
C ILE A 70 2.21 -0.62 -16.48
N THR A 71 2.32 -1.39 -15.40
CA THR A 71 2.92 -2.74 -15.42
C THR A 71 2.16 -3.67 -16.38
N VAL A 72 0.83 -3.70 -16.29
CA VAL A 72 -0.03 -4.50 -17.18
C VAL A 72 0.06 -4.06 -18.64
N VAL A 73 0.17 -2.76 -18.92
CA VAL A 73 0.33 -2.25 -20.29
C VAL A 73 1.70 -2.60 -20.85
N MET A 74 2.76 -2.51 -20.04
CA MET A 74 4.10 -2.95 -20.43
C MET A 74 4.13 -4.46 -20.68
N GLU A 75 3.35 -5.24 -19.92
CA GLU A 75 3.24 -6.68 -20.08
C GLU A 75 2.44 -7.10 -21.32
N ASN A 76 1.23 -6.58 -21.52
CA ASN A 76 0.42 -6.88 -22.70
C ASN A 76 1.02 -6.34 -24.01
N GLY A 77 1.97 -5.39 -23.94
CA GLY A 77 2.77 -4.97 -25.09
C GLY A 77 3.91 -5.94 -25.44
N LEU A 78 4.15 -6.95 -24.60
CA LEU A 78 5.08 -8.06 -24.83
C LEU A 78 4.30 -9.37 -24.71
N ASP A 79 3.71 -9.81 -25.82
CA ASP A 79 2.80 -10.96 -25.93
C ASP A 79 3.34 -12.29 -25.32
N ASP A 80 4.65 -12.41 -25.07
CA ASP A 80 5.35 -13.65 -24.72
C ASP A 80 6.25 -13.58 -23.46
N MET A 81 5.87 -12.82 -22.42
CA MET A 81 6.62 -12.90 -21.16
C MET A 81 6.35 -14.22 -20.43
N ASN A 82 7.43 -14.91 -20.04
CA ASN A 82 7.32 -16.15 -19.29
C ASN A 82 7.05 -15.82 -17.81
N LEU A 83 5.80 -15.57 -17.43
CA LEU A 83 5.42 -15.11 -16.07
C LEU A 83 5.73 -16.09 -14.93
N ILE A 84 6.38 -17.22 -15.20
CA ILE A 84 6.83 -18.18 -14.21
C ILE A 84 8.30 -17.88 -13.87
N PRO A 85 8.58 -17.11 -12.81
CA PRO A 85 9.95 -16.87 -12.40
C PRO A 85 10.60 -18.16 -11.90
N ASP A 86 11.81 -18.44 -12.39
CA ASP A 86 12.76 -19.35 -11.74
C ASP A 86 13.00 -18.86 -10.31
N VAL A 87 12.94 -19.79 -9.36
CA VAL A 87 13.20 -19.53 -7.94
C VAL A 87 14.63 -19.01 -7.72
N ASN A 88 15.58 -19.40 -8.56
CA ASN A 88 16.99 -19.01 -8.47
C ASN A 88 17.29 -17.68 -9.20
N ASP A 89 16.45 -17.32 -10.16
CA ASP A 89 16.54 -16.07 -10.90
C ASP A 89 15.15 -15.44 -11.05
N PRO A 90 14.72 -14.58 -10.10
CA PRO A 90 13.39 -13.98 -10.14
C PRO A 90 13.19 -13.05 -11.36
N ARG A 91 14.27 -12.67 -12.05
CA ARG A 91 14.21 -11.85 -13.28
C ARG A 91 13.99 -12.70 -14.52
N SER A 92 14.07 -14.02 -14.38
CA SER A 92 13.82 -14.94 -15.48
C SER A 92 12.42 -14.86 -16.05
N ALA A 93 11.48 -14.33 -15.26
CA ALA A 93 10.14 -14.03 -15.74
C ALA A 93 10.12 -13.00 -16.90
N TYR A 94 11.22 -12.26 -17.07
CA TYR A 94 11.34 -11.14 -18.01
C TYR A 94 12.52 -11.27 -18.98
N HIS A 95 13.13 -12.46 -19.14
CA HIS A 95 14.28 -12.67 -20.06
C HIS A 95 13.97 -12.35 -21.53
N VAL A 96 12.69 -12.34 -21.91
CA VAL A 96 12.22 -12.00 -23.26
C VAL A 96 12.22 -10.48 -23.51
N MET A 97 12.33 -9.66 -22.46
CA MET A 97 12.27 -8.21 -22.55
C MET A 97 13.65 -7.61 -22.86
N SER A 98 13.69 -6.60 -23.74
CA SER A 98 14.93 -5.89 -24.02
C SER A 98 15.44 -5.11 -22.78
N PRO A 99 16.76 -4.88 -22.67
CA PRO A 99 17.38 -4.32 -21.45
C PRO A 99 16.77 -2.99 -20.96
N GLY A 100 16.42 -2.10 -21.89
CA GLY A 100 15.86 -0.78 -21.57
C GLY A 100 14.49 -0.85 -20.88
N PRO A 101 13.47 -1.43 -21.55
CA PRO A 101 12.15 -1.68 -20.97
C PRO A 101 12.20 -2.49 -19.67
N LEU A 102 13.08 -3.49 -19.57
CA LEU A 102 13.25 -4.30 -18.35
C LEU A 102 13.69 -3.45 -17.16
N LYS A 103 14.67 -2.57 -17.36
CA LYS A 103 15.12 -1.64 -16.31
C LYS A 103 14.02 -0.68 -15.89
N ALA A 104 13.22 -0.21 -16.84
CA ALA A 104 12.08 0.67 -16.55
C ALA A 104 11.01 -0.07 -15.73
N LEU A 105 10.66 -1.29 -16.13
CA LEU A 105 9.72 -2.15 -15.42
C LEU A 105 10.17 -2.42 -13.98
N LEU A 106 11.43 -2.82 -13.78
CA LEU A 106 11.97 -3.08 -12.44
C LEU A 106 11.94 -1.83 -11.53
N LYS A 107 12.19 -0.65 -12.09
CA LYS A 107 12.03 0.61 -11.36
C LYS A 107 10.59 0.90 -10.99
N ILE A 108 9.64 0.63 -11.89
CA ILE A 108 8.21 0.83 -11.65
C ILE A 108 7.71 -0.14 -10.58
N LEU A 109 8.09 -1.42 -10.65
CA LEU A 109 7.77 -2.42 -9.64
C LEU A 109 8.35 -2.03 -8.26
N PHE A 110 9.59 -1.55 -8.22
CA PHE A 110 10.17 -1.05 -6.97
C PHE A 110 9.42 0.19 -6.45
N ALA A 111 9.09 1.14 -7.34
CA ALA A 111 8.37 2.36 -6.99
C ALA A 111 6.92 2.10 -6.57
N SER A 112 6.28 1.05 -7.07
CA SER A 112 4.88 0.71 -6.78
C SER A 112 4.68 0.12 -5.38
N LEU A 113 5.73 -0.47 -4.79
CA LEU A 113 5.71 -0.96 -3.40
C LEU A 113 5.35 0.15 -2.40
N PHE A 114 5.82 1.38 -2.65
CA PHE A 114 5.56 2.52 -1.77
C PHE A 114 4.08 2.88 -1.65
N PRO A 115 3.39 3.28 -2.73
CA PRO A 115 1.98 3.62 -2.66
C PRO A 115 1.14 2.41 -2.21
N TYR A 116 1.49 1.20 -2.63
CA TYR A 116 0.81 -0.02 -2.21
C TYR A 116 0.84 -0.17 -0.69
N TYR A 117 2.02 -0.18 -0.09
CA TYR A 117 2.11 -0.39 1.35
C TYR A 117 1.65 0.82 2.17
N LEU A 118 1.91 2.05 1.71
CA LEU A 118 1.42 3.25 2.39
C LEU A 118 -0.11 3.31 2.39
N SER A 119 -0.77 2.80 1.35
CA SER A 119 -2.22 2.67 1.36
C SER A 119 -2.70 1.71 2.44
N TRP A 120 -2.06 0.55 2.60
CA TRP A 120 -2.41 -0.46 3.60
C TRP A 120 -2.30 0.07 5.03
N TRP A 121 -1.15 0.68 5.35
CA TRP A 121 -0.92 1.25 6.67
C TRP A 121 -1.76 2.52 6.90
N GLY A 122 -2.03 3.29 5.85
CA GLY A 122 -2.95 4.43 5.89
C GLY A 122 -4.36 4.04 6.32
N VAL A 123 -4.90 2.93 5.78
CA VAL A 123 -6.20 2.38 6.21
C VAL A 123 -6.18 1.98 7.69
N LYS A 124 -5.13 1.27 8.15
CA LYS A 124 -4.99 0.88 9.57
C LYS A 124 -4.95 2.08 10.49
N ILE A 125 -4.15 3.10 10.16
CA ILE A 125 -4.07 4.34 10.95
C ILE A 125 -5.44 5.04 10.97
N TYR A 126 -6.16 5.06 9.85
CA TYR A 126 -7.49 5.64 9.80
C TYR A 126 -8.50 4.90 10.70
N LEU A 127 -8.45 3.57 10.73
CA LEU A 127 -9.27 2.75 11.63
C LEU A 127 -8.95 3.05 13.10
N ILE A 128 -7.68 3.18 13.45
CA ILE A 128 -7.27 3.56 14.82
C ILE A 128 -7.85 4.94 15.18
N VAL A 129 -7.79 5.92 14.28
CA VAL A 129 -8.40 7.23 14.47
C VAL A 129 -9.93 7.15 14.64
N LEU A 130 -10.58 6.22 13.94
CA LEU A 130 -12.01 5.95 14.13
C LEU A 130 -12.28 5.37 15.53
N TYR A 131 -11.50 4.39 15.98
CA TYR A 131 -11.63 3.82 17.32
C TYR A 131 -11.41 4.85 18.43
N TYR A 132 -10.48 5.80 18.27
CA TYR A 132 -10.30 6.89 19.24
C TYR A 132 -11.54 7.78 19.40
N LYS A 133 -12.38 7.88 18.36
CA LYS A 133 -13.65 8.62 18.42
C LYS A 133 -14.79 7.80 19.01
N LEU A 134 -14.76 6.48 18.83
CA LEU A 134 -15.79 5.56 19.32
C LEU A 134 -15.60 5.20 20.80
N VAL A 135 -14.36 5.14 21.30
CA VAL A 135 -14.05 4.76 22.68
C VAL A 135 -13.89 6.01 23.56
N PRO A 136 -14.91 6.40 24.35
CA PRO A 136 -14.82 7.56 25.24
C PRO A 136 -13.80 7.31 26.36
N GLN A 137 -12.97 8.32 26.68
CA GLN A 137 -11.90 8.16 27.68
C GLN A 137 -12.43 7.83 29.08
N SER A 138 -13.61 8.36 29.41
CA SER A 138 -14.21 8.27 30.74
C SER A 138 -14.81 6.89 31.04
N ALA A 139 -15.32 6.18 30.04
CA ALA A 139 -16.03 4.92 30.27
C ALA A 139 -15.10 3.69 30.22
N LEU A 140 -14.02 3.73 29.44
CA LEU A 140 -13.19 2.55 29.14
C LEU A 140 -11.68 2.88 29.13
N PRO A 141 -11.07 3.21 30.29
CA PRO A 141 -9.67 3.64 30.36
C PRO A 141 -8.67 2.56 29.93
N LYS A 142 -8.92 1.27 30.26
CA LYS A 142 -8.06 0.15 29.86
C LYS A 142 -8.00 -0.03 28.34
N HIS A 143 -9.15 0.11 27.66
CA HIS A 143 -9.23 0.04 26.19
C HIS A 143 -8.48 1.19 25.53
N ARG A 144 -8.41 2.35 26.18
CA ARG A 144 -7.64 3.48 25.65
C ARG A 144 -6.14 3.23 25.70
N ILE A 145 -5.63 2.60 26.75
CA ILE A 145 -4.22 2.18 26.84
C ILE A 145 -3.89 1.18 25.74
N ALA A 146 -4.75 0.16 25.56
CA ALA A 146 -4.61 -0.80 24.46
C ALA A 146 -4.57 -0.10 23.10
N LEU A 147 -5.45 0.89 22.88
CA LEU A 147 -5.49 1.68 21.65
C LEU A 147 -4.24 2.56 21.44
N HIS A 148 -3.61 3.06 22.52
CA HIS A 148 -2.32 3.74 22.44
C HIS A 148 -1.20 2.78 22.06
N CYS A 149 -1.13 1.60 22.69
CA CYS A 149 -0.17 0.55 22.34
C CYS A 149 -0.34 0.12 20.87
N LEU A 150 -1.58 -0.10 20.42
CA LEU A 150 -1.87 -0.48 19.05
C LEU A 150 -1.48 0.63 18.06
N ALA A 151 -1.71 1.90 18.41
CA ALA A 151 -1.30 3.03 17.58
C ALA A 151 0.23 3.10 17.41
N VAL A 152 0.98 3.00 18.51
CA VAL A 152 2.45 3.00 18.47
C VAL A 152 2.98 1.80 17.69
N LEU A 153 2.44 0.61 17.94
CA LEU A 153 2.83 -0.59 17.20
C LEU A 153 2.54 -0.47 15.71
N THR A 154 1.36 0.02 15.33
CA THR A 154 0.97 0.16 13.92
C THR A 154 1.87 1.15 13.19
N VAL A 155 2.18 2.29 13.81
CA VAL A 155 3.06 3.29 13.19
C VAL A 155 4.49 2.76 13.09
N THR A 156 5.02 2.13 14.14
CA THR A 156 6.38 1.57 14.13
C THR A 156 6.51 0.44 13.12
N ALA A 157 5.56 -0.50 13.09
CA ALA A 157 5.54 -1.59 12.11
C ALA A 157 5.43 -1.08 10.66
N GLY A 158 4.63 -0.04 10.42
CA GLY A 158 4.55 0.62 9.11
C GLY A 158 5.88 1.23 8.68
N ILE A 159 6.56 1.96 9.58
CA ILE A 159 7.89 2.55 9.32
C ILE A 159 8.92 1.45 9.05
N THR A 160 8.97 0.42 9.90
CA THR A 160 9.90 -0.71 9.76
C THR A 160 9.70 -1.42 8.44
N MET A 161 8.45 -1.63 8.01
CA MET A 161 8.16 -2.28 6.73
C MET A 161 8.61 -1.41 5.54
N VAL A 162 8.34 -0.10 5.55
CA VAL A 162 8.81 0.80 4.48
C VAL A 162 10.34 0.82 4.43
N ALA A 163 10.99 0.91 5.58
CA ALA A 163 12.45 0.89 5.69
C ALA A 163 13.03 -0.46 5.21
N ALA A 164 12.43 -1.58 5.61
CA ALA A 164 12.86 -2.91 5.18
C ALA A 164 12.80 -3.02 3.66
N ASN A 165 11.72 -2.56 3.01
CA ASN A 165 11.60 -2.63 1.54
C ASN A 165 12.53 -1.64 0.81
N LEU A 166 12.77 -0.44 1.36
CA LEU A 166 13.72 0.53 0.79
C LEU A 166 15.16 0.04 0.81
N PHE A 167 15.57 -0.47 1.97
CA PHE A 167 16.95 -0.76 2.28
C PHE A 167 17.27 -2.25 2.18
N TRP A 168 16.33 -3.06 1.67
CA TRP A 168 16.54 -4.51 1.51
C TRP A 168 17.74 -4.82 0.63
N CYS A 169 17.84 -4.10 -0.49
CA CYS A 169 18.98 -4.19 -1.41
C CYS A 169 19.86 -2.97 -1.22
N HIS A 170 21.12 -3.18 -0.86
CA HIS A 170 22.10 -2.12 -0.71
C HIS A 170 23.31 -2.33 -1.64
N PRO A 171 23.61 -1.40 -2.56
CA PRO A 171 22.91 -0.14 -2.84
C PRO A 171 21.53 -0.33 -3.51
N ILE A 172 20.63 0.65 -3.36
CA ILE A 172 19.24 0.60 -3.89
C ILE A 172 19.22 0.32 -5.40
N GLY A 173 20.25 0.78 -6.12
CA GLY A 173 20.43 0.54 -7.55
C GLY A 173 20.44 -0.92 -7.98
N LEU A 174 20.73 -1.86 -7.06
CA LEU A 174 20.70 -3.29 -7.35
C LEU A 174 19.30 -3.80 -7.74
N ASN A 175 18.23 -3.13 -7.27
CA ASN A 175 16.85 -3.50 -7.62
C ASN A 175 16.58 -3.42 -9.13
N TRP A 176 17.35 -2.63 -9.88
CA TRP A 176 17.20 -2.48 -11.33
C TRP A 176 18.54 -2.65 -12.06
N ASP A 177 19.52 -3.30 -11.43
CA ASP A 177 20.69 -3.78 -12.15
C ASP A 177 20.24 -4.86 -13.14
N LEU A 178 20.78 -4.89 -14.35
CA LEU A 178 20.39 -5.88 -15.36
C LEU A 178 21.36 -7.06 -15.41
N TYR A 179 22.58 -6.87 -14.91
CA TYR A 179 23.65 -7.87 -14.97
C TYR A 179 24.20 -8.14 -13.57
N PRO A 180 23.38 -8.67 -12.65
CA PRO A 180 23.81 -8.92 -11.29
C PRO A 180 24.83 -10.08 -11.29
N THR A 181 25.93 -9.92 -10.57
CA THR A 181 26.74 -11.07 -10.17
C THR A 181 25.94 -11.94 -9.21
N LYS A 182 26.20 -13.26 -9.13
CA LYS A 182 25.51 -14.18 -8.19
C LYS A 182 25.49 -13.64 -6.74
N GLU A 183 26.56 -12.95 -6.32
CA GLU A 183 26.68 -12.35 -4.99
C GLU A 183 25.92 -11.02 -4.81
N LYS A 184 25.48 -10.38 -5.90
CA LYS A 184 24.77 -9.08 -5.89
C LYS A 184 23.36 -9.17 -6.51
N ASN A 185 22.84 -10.38 -6.69
CA ASN A 185 21.49 -10.56 -7.19
C ASN A 185 20.47 -10.25 -6.08
N CYS A 186 19.96 -9.03 -6.10
CA CYS A 186 18.96 -8.57 -5.15
C CYS A 186 17.81 -7.87 -5.88
N LEU A 187 16.60 -8.25 -5.53
CA LEU A 187 15.38 -7.64 -6.04
C LEU A 187 14.34 -7.66 -4.91
N ALA A 188 14.16 -6.51 -4.25
CA ALA A 188 13.34 -6.41 -3.04
C ALA A 188 11.89 -6.89 -3.31
N TYR A 189 11.34 -6.56 -4.48
CA TYR A 189 9.98 -6.92 -4.90
C TYR A 189 9.70 -8.43 -4.85
N PHE A 190 10.69 -9.27 -5.22
CA PHE A 190 10.55 -10.74 -5.23
C PHE A 190 11.30 -11.42 -4.07
N SER A 191 11.86 -10.63 -3.15
CA SER A 191 12.61 -11.17 -2.02
C SER A 191 11.66 -11.85 -1.04
N ARG A 192 11.83 -13.17 -0.85
CA ARG A 192 11.08 -13.93 0.16
C ARG A 192 11.28 -13.35 1.57
N GLY A 193 12.48 -12.87 1.89
CA GLY A 193 12.77 -12.29 3.20
C GLY A 193 11.98 -11.00 3.44
N ALA A 194 11.96 -10.09 2.45
CA ALA A 194 11.19 -8.85 2.54
C ALA A 194 9.69 -9.13 2.65
N PHE A 195 9.21 -10.11 1.88
CA PHE A 195 7.82 -10.57 1.93
C PHE A 195 7.45 -11.15 3.30
N VAL A 196 8.27 -12.04 3.86
CA VAL A 196 8.02 -12.65 5.18
C VAL A 196 7.96 -11.58 6.26
N VAL A 197 8.92 -10.66 6.31
CA VAL A 197 8.90 -9.55 7.28
C VAL A 197 7.62 -8.72 7.15
N THR A 198 7.24 -8.38 5.91
CA THR A 198 6.05 -7.58 5.64
C THR A 198 4.77 -8.29 6.07
N VAL A 199 4.60 -9.56 5.73
CA VAL A 199 3.44 -10.37 6.11
C VAL A 199 3.41 -10.59 7.62
N SER A 200 4.53 -10.90 8.26
CA SER A 200 4.59 -11.08 9.72
C SER A 200 4.17 -9.82 10.47
N LEU A 201 4.68 -8.64 10.07
CA LEU A 201 4.27 -7.36 10.65
C LEU A 201 2.79 -7.08 10.42
N HIS A 202 2.30 -7.34 9.20
CA HIS A 202 0.89 -7.16 8.88
C HIS A 202 -0.01 -8.06 9.74
N CYS A 203 0.24 -9.37 9.77
CA CYS A 203 -0.52 -10.33 10.58
C CYS A 203 -0.46 -10.00 12.08
N SER A 204 0.71 -9.61 12.60
CA SER A 204 0.86 -9.26 14.02
C SER A 204 -0.04 -8.07 14.41
N THR A 205 -0.16 -7.08 13.52
CA THR A 205 -1.05 -5.92 13.77
C THR A 205 -2.54 -6.25 13.63
N GLU A 206 -2.91 -7.22 12.78
CA GLU A 206 -4.29 -7.68 12.63
C GLU A 206 -4.74 -8.48 13.85
N VAL A 207 -3.95 -9.45 14.30
CA VAL A 207 -4.28 -10.27 15.47
C VAL A 207 -4.48 -9.40 16.70
N LEU A 208 -3.61 -8.40 16.91
CA LEU A 208 -3.74 -7.51 18.05
C LEU A 208 -4.95 -6.57 17.96
N SER A 209 -5.45 -6.27 16.75
CA SER A 209 -6.63 -5.43 16.56
C SER A 209 -7.95 -6.16 16.86
N MET A 210 -7.91 -7.48 17.04
CA MET A 210 -9.08 -8.31 17.40
C MET A 210 -9.30 -8.45 18.92
N PHE A 211 -8.35 -8.01 19.75
CA PHE A 211 -8.42 -8.04 21.22
C PHE A 211 -8.61 -6.64 21.81
#